data_AF-A0A7S2UUT4-F1
#
_entry.id   AF-A0A7S2UUT4-F1
#
_cell.length_a   1.000
_cell.length_b   1.000
_cell.length_c   1.000
_cell.angle_alpha   90.00
_cell.angle_beta   90.00
_cell.angle_gamma   90.00
#
_symmetry.space_group_name_H-M   'P 1'
#
loop_
_entity.id
_entity.type
_entity.pdbx_description
1 polymer ?
#
loop_
_entity_poly.entity_id
_entity_poly.type
_entity_poly.pdbx_seq_one_letter_code
_entity_poly.pdbx_strand_id
1 'polypeptide(L)'
;TYAVLGGIYAMQNEHQVSIAESTCGGIFVGRPVTEGGKAKISIQEMSMIALERNTTARDAIKEMGRLAEELGFYGEDWADHAFGDAAEALMVTDPYEAWVFHVLGDDTGASAVWAAQRIPDTDFAA
;
A
#
# COMPACT_ATOMS: atom_id res chain seq x y z
N THR A 1 -6.24 8.15 -31.67
CA THR A 1 -5.71 7.22 -30.66
C THR A 1 -6.67 7.22 -29.49
N TYR A 2 -6.92 6.07 -28.87
CA TYR A 2 -7.91 5.91 -27.80
C TYR A 2 -7.23 5.68 -26.46
N ALA A 3 -7.92 6.01 -25.36
CA ALA A 3 -7.51 5.61 -24.03
C ALA A 3 -7.76 4.11 -23.83
N VAL A 4 -6.76 3.39 -23.34
CA VAL A 4 -6.89 2.02 -22.84
C VAL A 4 -6.68 2.09 -21.34
N LEU A 5 -7.69 1.66 -20.58
CA LEU A 5 -7.61 1.50 -19.13
C LEU A 5 -7.81 0.01 -18.85
N GLY A 6 -6.71 -0.69 -18.57
CA GLY A 6 -6.71 -2.09 -18.19
C GLY A 6 -6.04 -2.23 -16.82
N GLY A 7 -6.69 -2.93 -15.90
CA GLY A 7 -6.18 -3.16 -14.56
C GLY A 7 -6.72 -4.47 -13.98
N ILE A 8 -5.90 -5.11 -13.15
CA ILE A 8 -6.28 -6.27 -12.33
C ILE A 8 -6.62 -5.86 -10.89
N TYR A 9 -6.20 -4.65 -10.47
CA TYR A 9 -6.47 -4.02 -9.19
C TYR A 9 -7.08 -2.63 -9.39
N ALA A 10 -7.56 -2.00 -8.32
CA ALA A 10 -7.96 -0.60 -8.39
C ALA A 10 -6.74 0.28 -8.65
N MET A 11 -6.84 1.12 -9.68
CA MET A 11 -5.74 1.95 -10.16
C MET A 11 -5.99 3.44 -9.91
N GLN A 12 -7.25 3.88 -9.99
CA GLN A 12 -7.61 5.29 -9.90
C GLN A 12 -9.09 5.48 -9.57
N ASN A 13 -9.44 6.51 -8.79
CA ASN A 13 -10.82 6.93 -8.54
C ASN A 13 -11.28 8.12 -9.41
N GLU A 14 -12.53 8.53 -9.28
CA GLU A 14 -13.13 9.65 -10.02
C GLU A 14 -12.50 11.02 -9.71
N HIS A 15 -11.74 11.11 -8.62
CA HIS A 15 -10.99 12.29 -8.19
C HIS A 15 -9.54 12.29 -8.68
N GLN A 16 -9.17 11.32 -9.54
CA GLN A 16 -7.82 11.17 -10.08
C GLN A 16 -6.76 10.89 -9.01
N VAL A 17 -7.16 10.33 -7.87
CA VAL A 17 -6.19 9.70 -6.95
C VAL A 17 -5.84 8.35 -7.56
N SER A 18 -4.57 8.10 -7.81
CA SER A 18 -4.08 6.89 -8.46
C SER A 18 -3.06 6.17 -7.60
N ILE A 19 -3.12 4.83 -7.63
CA ILE A 19 -2.21 3.94 -6.91
C ILE A 19 -1.59 2.97 -7.90
N ALA A 20 -0.27 2.80 -7.81
CA ALA A 20 0.46 1.71 -8.45
C ALA A 20 1.33 1.03 -7.38
N GLU A 21 1.23 -0.28 -7.27
CA GLU A 21 1.86 -1.08 -6.22
C GLU A 21 2.97 -1.98 -6.80
N SER A 22 3.96 -2.26 -5.96
CA SER A 22 4.99 -3.26 -6.19
C SER A 22 5.35 -3.99 -4.89
N THR A 23 5.22 -5.32 -4.91
CA THR A 23 5.79 -6.25 -3.93
C THR A 23 7.27 -5.97 -3.72
N CYS A 24 7.70 -5.88 -2.46
CA CYS A 24 9.10 -5.71 -2.08
C CYS A 24 9.45 -6.42 -0.77
N GLY A 25 10.75 -6.42 -0.45
CA GLY A 25 11.27 -7.14 0.70
C GLY A 25 10.95 -6.45 2.04
N GLY A 26 10.67 -7.25 3.06
CA GLY A 26 10.40 -6.81 4.43
C GLY A 26 11.24 -7.57 5.46
N ILE A 27 11.60 -6.92 6.55
CA ILE A 27 12.32 -7.57 7.68
C ILE A 27 11.37 -8.36 8.60
N PHE A 28 10.08 -8.06 8.54
CA PHE A 28 9.02 -8.73 9.28
C PHE A 28 8.00 -9.30 8.30
N VAL A 29 7.56 -10.53 8.56
CA VAL A 29 6.53 -11.20 7.76
C VAL A 29 5.22 -11.17 8.54
N GLY A 30 4.25 -10.42 8.03
CA GLY A 30 2.88 -10.45 8.54
C GLY A 30 2.17 -11.72 8.07
N ARG A 31 1.44 -12.38 8.97
CA ARG A 31 0.61 -13.54 8.63
C ARG A 31 -0.88 -13.21 8.78
N PRO A 32 -1.73 -13.53 7.79
CA PRO A 32 -3.16 -13.27 7.86
C PRO A 32 -3.82 -14.12 8.95
N VAL A 33 -4.91 -13.60 9.52
CA VAL A 33 -5.75 -14.31 10.51
C VAL A 33 -6.30 -15.63 9.98
N THR A 34 -6.52 -15.77 8.68
CA THR A 34 -7.00 -17.01 8.04
C THR A 34 -5.96 -18.14 8.09
N GLU A 35 -4.69 -17.79 8.25
CA GLU A 35 -3.56 -18.72 8.30
C GLU A 35 -2.95 -18.79 9.72
N GLY A 36 -3.70 -18.38 10.74
CA GLY A 36 -3.27 -18.43 12.15
C GLY A 36 -2.34 -17.30 12.57
N GLY A 37 -2.22 -16.23 11.78
CA GLY A 37 -1.56 -14.99 12.16
C GLY A 37 -2.50 -13.99 12.85
N LYS A 38 -2.11 -12.71 12.88
CA LYS A 38 -2.89 -11.62 13.51
C LYS A 38 -3.22 -10.46 12.55
N ALA A 39 -2.54 -10.38 11.41
CA ALA A 39 -2.76 -9.34 10.42
C ALA A 39 -4.10 -9.56 9.70
N LYS A 40 -4.82 -8.48 9.39
CA LYS A 40 -6.19 -8.55 8.86
C LYS A 40 -6.38 -7.85 7.53
N ILE A 41 -5.38 -7.13 7.03
CA ILE A 41 -5.50 -6.39 5.77
C ILE A 41 -4.29 -6.62 4.87
N SER A 42 -4.54 -6.90 3.58
CA SER A 42 -3.52 -6.89 2.54
C SER A 42 -3.48 -5.54 1.84
N ILE A 43 -2.51 -5.37 0.94
CA ILE A 43 -2.40 -4.14 0.16
C ILE A 43 -3.56 -3.92 -0.80
N GLN A 44 -4.20 -4.99 -1.26
CA GLN A 44 -5.33 -4.92 -2.18
C GLN A 44 -6.55 -4.29 -1.51
N GLU A 45 -6.97 -4.80 -0.34
CA GLU A 45 -8.11 -4.22 0.36
C GLU A 45 -7.80 -2.80 0.86
N MET A 46 -6.57 -2.56 1.32
CA MET A 46 -6.15 -1.26 1.80
C MET A 46 -6.19 -0.20 0.68
N SER A 47 -5.69 -0.52 -0.51
CA SER A 47 -5.71 0.37 -1.67
C SER A 47 -7.14 0.64 -2.17
N MET A 48 -8.01 -0.38 -2.18
CA MET A 48 -9.43 -0.23 -2.49
C MET A 48 -10.10 0.76 -1.54
N ILE A 49 -9.95 0.58 -0.23
CA ILE A 49 -10.55 1.46 0.79
C ILE A 49 -10.01 2.89 0.66
N ALA A 50 -8.71 3.04 0.42
CA ALA A 50 -8.09 4.35 0.27
C ALA A 50 -8.68 5.12 -0.93
N LEU A 51 -8.85 4.45 -2.08
CA LEU A 51 -9.44 5.03 -3.28
C LEU A 51 -10.94 5.34 -3.13
N GLU A 52 -11.69 4.50 -2.41
CA GLU A 52 -13.12 4.72 -2.17
C GLU A 52 -13.41 5.90 -1.23
N ARG A 53 -12.45 6.30 -0.39
CA ARG A 53 -12.68 7.25 0.71
C ARG A 53 -11.98 8.60 0.59
N ASN A 54 -11.07 8.77 -0.36
CA ASN A 54 -10.20 9.94 -0.41
C ASN A 54 -10.17 10.63 -1.77
N THR A 55 -9.97 11.94 -1.75
CA THR A 55 -9.89 12.79 -2.95
C THR A 55 -8.49 13.38 -3.18
N THR A 56 -7.54 13.08 -2.30
CA THR A 56 -6.13 13.50 -2.39
C THR A 56 -5.21 12.32 -2.11
N ALA A 57 -4.01 12.33 -2.70
CA ALA A 57 -2.98 11.31 -2.49
C ALA A 57 -2.54 11.24 -1.03
N ARG A 58 -2.38 12.40 -0.39
CA ARG A 58 -1.93 12.49 1.00
C ARG A 58 -2.93 11.91 1.99
N ASP A 59 -4.22 12.13 1.78
CA ASP A 59 -5.24 11.57 2.69
C ASP A 59 -5.43 10.07 2.44
N ALA A 60 -5.31 9.61 1.20
CA ALA A 60 -5.24 8.18 0.88
C ALA A 60 -4.07 7.49 1.61
N ILE A 61 -2.86 8.08 1.59
CA ILE A 61 -1.69 7.56 2.32
C ILE A 61 -1.94 7.47 3.82
N LYS A 62 -2.53 8.51 4.43
CA LYS A 62 -2.84 8.49 5.87
C LYS A 62 -3.87 7.43 6.21
N GLU A 63 -4.89 7.25 5.38
CA GLU A 63 -5.90 6.19 5.60
C GLU A 63 -5.27 4.81 5.47
N MET A 64 -4.42 4.57 4.47
CA MET A 64 -3.67 3.31 4.36
C MET A 64 -2.79 3.06 5.58
N GLY A 65 -1.97 4.04 6.00
CA GLY A 65 -1.12 3.92 7.18
C GLY A 65 -1.93 3.61 8.46
N ARG A 66 -3.03 4.33 8.68
CA ARG A 66 -3.94 4.13 9.81
C ARG A 66 -4.56 2.73 9.80
N LEU A 67 -5.01 2.24 8.64
CA LEU A 67 -5.57 0.90 8.48
C LEU A 67 -4.51 -0.18 8.74
N ALA A 68 -3.30 0.00 8.21
CA ALA A 68 -2.20 -0.93 8.42
C ALA A 68 -1.83 -1.05 9.92
N GLU A 69 -1.77 0.08 10.63
CA GLU A 69 -1.52 0.11 12.06
C GLU A 69 -2.64 -0.55 12.89
N GLU A 70 -3.91 -0.27 12.55
CA GLU A 70 -5.08 -0.76 13.28
C GLU A 70 -5.37 -2.25 13.04
N LEU A 71 -5.17 -2.70 11.81
CA LEU A 71 -5.61 -4.02 11.36
C LEU A 71 -4.46 -5.03 11.24
N GLY A 72 -3.22 -4.56 11.22
CA GLY A 72 -2.04 -5.38 10.95
C GLY A 72 -1.95 -5.77 9.47
N PHE A 73 -0.76 -5.62 8.91
CA PHE A 73 -0.49 -5.81 7.49
C PHE A 73 0.14 -7.18 7.19
N TYR A 74 -0.25 -7.80 6.07
CA TYR A 74 0.45 -8.94 5.47
C TYR A 74 0.65 -8.72 3.96
N GLY A 75 1.82 -9.11 3.45
CA GLY A 75 2.21 -8.99 2.04
C GLY A 75 1.68 -10.12 1.17
N GLU A 76 2.20 -10.21 -0.06
CA GLU A 76 1.83 -11.24 -1.04
C GLU A 76 2.12 -12.67 -0.56
N ASP A 77 3.24 -12.86 0.14
CA ASP A 77 3.59 -14.12 0.81
C ASP A 77 3.76 -13.91 2.32
N TRP A 78 3.33 -14.90 3.10
CA TRP A 78 3.26 -14.91 4.57
C TRP A 78 3.91 -16.15 5.20
N ALA A 79 4.62 -16.95 4.40
CA ALA A 79 5.41 -18.05 4.89
C ALA A 79 6.64 -17.55 5.67
N ASP A 80 7.22 -18.40 6.53
CA ASP A 80 8.37 -18.01 7.37
C ASP A 80 9.63 -17.61 6.57
N HIS A 81 9.64 -17.84 5.24
CA HIS A 81 10.72 -17.50 4.32
C HIS A 81 10.40 -16.32 3.39
N ALA A 82 9.22 -15.72 3.52
CA ALA A 82 8.65 -14.73 2.60
C ALA A 82 9.29 -13.33 2.68
N PHE A 83 10.51 -13.20 3.22
CA PHE A 83 11.16 -11.89 3.40
C PHE A 83 11.35 -11.10 2.10
N GLY A 84 11.37 -11.78 0.94
CA GLY A 84 11.44 -11.14 -0.38
C GLY A 84 10.16 -10.42 -0.80
N ASP A 85 9.01 -10.85 -0.25
CA ASP A 85 7.67 -10.50 -0.72
C ASP A 85 6.71 -10.11 0.44
N ALA A 86 7.29 -9.71 1.58
CA ALA A 86 6.56 -9.44 2.82
C ALA A 86 6.13 -7.96 3.01
N ALA A 87 6.57 -7.07 2.12
CA ALA A 87 6.35 -5.64 2.18
C ALA A 87 5.89 -5.09 0.82
N GLU A 88 5.46 -3.84 0.80
CA GLU A 88 4.91 -3.20 -0.40
C GLU A 88 5.43 -1.78 -0.56
N ALA A 89 5.70 -1.41 -1.81
CA ALA A 89 6.07 -0.07 -2.23
C ALA A 89 5.02 0.47 -3.21
N LEU A 90 4.40 1.60 -2.88
CA LEU A 90 3.30 2.17 -3.63
C LEU A 90 3.64 3.57 -4.10
N MET A 91 3.36 3.83 -5.37
CA MET A 91 3.22 5.17 -5.89
C MET A 91 1.78 5.62 -5.68
N VAL A 92 1.61 6.72 -4.94
CA VAL A 92 0.29 7.33 -4.71
C VAL A 92 0.32 8.75 -5.26
N THR A 93 -0.60 9.06 -6.18
CA THR A 93 -0.59 10.32 -6.92
C THR A 93 -1.97 10.94 -6.98
N ASP A 94 -2.01 12.26 -7.16
CA ASP A 94 -3.19 13.02 -7.55
C ASP A 94 -2.76 14.13 -8.56
N PRO A 95 -3.66 15.00 -9.05
CA PRO A 95 -3.28 16.03 -10.02
C PRO A 95 -2.23 17.05 -9.55
N TYR A 96 -1.87 17.07 -8.26
CA TYR A 96 -1.01 18.08 -7.65
C TYR A 96 0.23 17.51 -6.96
N GLU A 97 0.23 16.25 -6.55
CA GLU A 97 1.35 15.63 -5.88
C GLU A 97 1.54 14.13 -6.15
N ALA A 98 2.78 13.67 -5.99
CA ALA A 98 3.17 12.27 -6.10
C ALA A 98 3.99 11.85 -4.88
N TRP A 99 3.79 10.62 -4.43
CA TRP A 99 4.37 10.06 -3.22
C TRP A 99 4.85 8.64 -3.43
N VAL A 100 5.91 8.29 -2.71
CA VAL A 100 6.29 6.90 -2.46
C VAL A 100 5.83 6.53 -1.05
N PHE A 101 5.08 5.46 -0.91
CA PHE A 101 4.60 4.89 0.36
C PHE A 101 5.17 3.47 0.49
N HIS A 102 5.78 3.15 1.63
CA HIS A 102 6.24 1.81 1.96
C HIS A 102 5.51 1.30 3.19
N VAL A 103 5.16 0.01 3.20
CA VAL A 103 4.51 -0.65 4.34
C VAL A 103 5.02 -2.08 4.51
N LEU A 104 5.17 -2.50 5.76
CA LEU A 104 5.45 -3.88 6.16
C LEU A 104 4.78 -4.17 7.51
N GLY A 105 4.67 -5.46 7.87
CA GLY A 105 4.24 -5.85 9.20
C GLY A 105 5.20 -5.36 10.29
N ASP A 106 4.73 -5.29 11.53
CA ASP A 106 5.59 -5.05 12.70
C ASP A 106 6.10 -6.38 13.32
N ASP A 107 6.89 -6.27 14.39
CA ASP A 107 7.42 -7.43 15.12
C ASP A 107 6.35 -8.17 15.96
N THR A 108 5.15 -7.61 16.11
CA THR A 108 4.04 -8.23 16.85
C THR A 108 3.11 -9.07 15.96
N GLY A 109 3.18 -8.83 14.65
CA GLY A 109 2.31 -9.38 13.60
C GLY A 109 0.89 -8.82 13.62
N ALA A 110 0.59 -7.85 14.49
CA ALA A 110 -0.74 -7.28 14.70
C ALA A 110 -0.85 -5.81 14.30
N SER A 111 0.26 -5.17 13.94
CA SER A 111 0.30 -3.80 13.43
C SER A 111 1.20 -3.74 12.19
N ALA A 112 1.57 -2.53 11.79
CA ALA A 112 2.43 -2.29 10.64
C ALA A 112 3.35 -1.11 10.89
N VAL A 113 4.47 -1.10 10.17
CA VAL A 113 5.35 0.05 10.05
C VAL A 113 5.22 0.58 8.64
N TRP A 114 5.06 1.89 8.50
CA TRP A 114 4.97 2.53 7.19
C TRP A 114 5.68 3.87 7.17
N ALA A 115 6.08 4.29 5.97
CA ALA A 115 6.66 5.60 5.73
C ALA A 115 6.20 6.11 4.37
N ALA A 116 6.08 7.43 4.24
CA ALA A 116 5.74 8.06 2.96
C ALA A 116 6.56 9.33 2.73
N GLN A 117 6.98 9.53 1.49
CA GLN A 117 7.74 10.70 1.07
C GLN A 117 7.18 11.29 -0.22
N ARG A 118 6.96 12.61 -0.22
CA ARG A 118 6.57 13.35 -1.43
C ARG A 118 7.76 13.45 -2.36
N ILE A 119 7.53 13.21 -3.65
CA ILE A 119 8.49 13.50 -4.70
C ILE A 119 8.35 14.99 -5.06
N PRO A 120 9.42 15.79 -5.00
CA PRO A 120 9.38 17.17 -5.48
C PRO A 120 8.98 17.25 -6.96
N ASP A 121 8.28 18.31 -7.35
CA ASP A 121 7.70 18.48 -8.68
C ASP A 121 8.74 18.46 -9.82
N THR A 122 10.02 18.66 -9.51
CA THR A 122 11.15 18.67 -10.46
C THR A 122 11.94 17.36 -10.52
N ASP A 123 11.59 16.41 -9.68
CA ASP A 123 12.39 15.21 -9.42
C ASP A 123 11.62 13.95 -9.86
N PHE A 124 12.31 12.82 -9.86
CA PHE A 124 11.72 11.50 -10.07
C PHE A 124 12.26 10.53 -9.02
N ALA A 125 11.48 9.50 -8.71
CA ALA A 125 11.90 8.35 -7.91
C ALA A 125 12.02 7.12 -8.82
N ALA A 126 13.00 6.27 -8.56
CA ALA A 126 13.32 5.07 -9.33
C ALA A 126 13.76 3.95 -8.39
#